data_AF-A0A524AHP2-F1
#
_entry.id   AF-A0A524AHP2-F1
#
_cell.length_a   1.000
_cell.length_b   1.000
_cell.length_c   1.000
_cell.angle_alpha   90.00
_cell.angle_beta   90.00
_cell.angle_gamma   90.00
#
_symmetry.space_group_name_H-M   'P 1'
#
loop_
_entity.id
_entity.type
_entity.pdbx_description
1 polymer ?
#
loop_
_entity_poly.entity_id
_entity_poly.type
_entity_poly.pdbx_seq_one_letter_code
_entity_poly.pdbx_strand_id
1 'polypeptide(L)'
;MITRVELKEQVVAVLDTLPEETLAEVASFLEYLQYKLDQHPPQQPPYKPVALGGLWEGVTITDEDIAKVRREMWGDSESVKAGAPSHFTALSSCE
;
A
#
# COMPACT_ATOMS: atom_id res chain seq x y z
N MET A 1 -20.75 8.81 21.16
CA MET A 1 -20.11 7.80 20.28
C MET A 1 -21.15 7.36 19.29
N ILE A 2 -20.86 7.47 17.99
CA ILE A 2 -21.76 7.00 16.94
C ILE A 2 -21.52 5.51 16.76
N THR A 3 -22.56 4.70 16.78
CA THR A 3 -22.48 3.26 16.55
C THR A 3 -22.32 2.97 15.06
N ARG A 4 -21.81 1.78 14.72
CA ARG A 4 -21.67 1.36 13.32
C ARG A 4 -23.00 1.40 12.55
N VAL A 5 -24.10 1.11 13.24
CA VAL A 5 -25.45 1.10 12.65
C VAL A 5 -25.87 2.53 12.30
N GLU A 6 -25.77 3.46 13.27
CA GLU A 6 -26.09 4.87 13.06
C GLU A 6 -25.21 5.52 11.98
N LEU A 7 -23.93 5.15 11.92
CA LEU A 7 -23.02 5.64 10.87
C LEU A 7 -23.46 5.17 9.48
N LYS A 8 -23.88 3.91 9.36
CA LYS A 8 -24.35 3.36 8.08
C LYS A 8 -25.64 4.04 7.62
N GLU A 9 -26.57 4.24 8.54
CA GLU A 9 -27.83 4.94 8.27
C GLU A 9 -27.58 6.38 7.83
N GLN A 10 -26.65 7.09 8.49
CA GLN A 10 -26.25 8.44 8.11
C GLN A 10 -25.65 8.50 6.70
N VAL A 11 -24.77 7.54 6.35
CA VAL A 11 -24.19 7.49 5.00
C VAL A 11 -25.26 7.25 3.94
N VAL A 12 -26.18 6.31 4.17
CA VAL A 12 -27.28 6.04 3.22
C VAL A 12 -28.17 7.27 3.05
N ALA A 13 -28.54 7.93 4.15
CA ALA A 13 -29.35 9.14 4.08
C ALA A 13 -28.69 10.27 3.28
N VAL A 14 -27.35 10.41 3.35
CA VAL A 14 -26.62 11.38 2.53
C VAL A 14 -26.63 10.98 1.06
N LEU A 15 -26.43 9.69 0.75
CA LEU A 15 -26.48 9.19 -0.63
C LEU A 15 -27.84 9.45 -1.29
N ASP A 16 -28.94 9.30 -0.56
CA ASP A 16 -30.30 9.54 -1.07
C ASP A 16 -30.59 11.02 -1.38
N THR A 17 -29.79 11.94 -0.84
CA THR A 17 -29.93 13.39 -1.07
C THR A 17 -29.05 13.93 -2.20
N LEU A 18 -28.11 13.12 -2.71
CA LEU A 18 -27.17 13.54 -3.74
C LEU A 18 -27.80 13.46 -5.15
N PRO A 19 -27.48 14.41 -6.03
CA PRO A 19 -27.93 14.37 -7.42
C PRO A 19 -27.20 13.28 -8.23
N GLU A 20 -27.81 12.80 -9.31
CA GLU A 20 -27.31 11.65 -10.08
C GLU A 20 -25.89 11.86 -10.64
N GLU A 21 -25.52 13.09 -10.96
CA GLU A 21 -24.22 13.42 -11.51
C GLU A 21 -23.08 13.15 -10.52
N THR A 22 -23.32 13.31 -9.22
CA THR A 22 -22.31 13.09 -8.18
C THR A 22 -22.31 11.65 -7.66
N LEU A 23 -23.39 10.88 -7.88
CA LEU A 23 -23.44 9.47 -7.50
C LEU A 23 -22.40 8.62 -8.25
N ALA A 24 -22.06 8.97 -9.49
CA ALA A 24 -21.03 8.28 -10.26
C ALA A 24 -19.62 8.45 -9.63
N GLU A 25 -19.31 9.64 -9.12
CA GLU A 25 -18.05 9.90 -8.41
C GLU A 25 -17.99 9.13 -7.09
N VAL A 26 -19.10 9.09 -6.36
CA VAL A 26 -19.18 8.33 -5.10
C VAL A 26 -19.04 6.83 -5.34
N ALA A 27 -19.65 6.30 -6.40
CA ALA A 27 -19.48 4.90 -6.79
C ALA A 27 -18.00 4.57 -7.06
N SER A 28 -17.31 5.43 -7.83
CA SER A 28 -15.88 5.28 -8.12
C SER A 28 -15.02 5.32 -6.85
N PHE A 29 -15.38 6.18 -5.89
CA PHE A 29 -14.68 6.26 -4.60
C PHE A 29 -14.92 5.01 -3.74
N LEU A 30 -16.14 4.47 -3.71
CA LEU A 30 -16.46 3.25 -2.97
C LEU A 30 -15.73 2.02 -3.56
N GLU A 31 -15.63 1.93 -4.88
CA GLU A 31 -14.82 0.90 -5.56
C GLU A 31 -13.34 1.01 -5.18
N TYR A 32 -12.79 2.23 -5.15
CA TYR A 32 -11.42 2.45 -4.68
C TYR A 32 -11.21 2.00 -3.23
N LEU A 33 -12.17 2.26 -2.34
CA LEU A 33 -12.10 1.81 -0.95
C LEU A 33 -12.10 0.29 -0.84
N GLN A 34 -12.92 -0.41 -1.63
CA GLN A 34 -12.90 -1.87 -1.70
C GLN A 34 -11.55 -2.38 -2.20
N TYR A 35 -11.07 -1.84 -3.32
CA TYR A 35 -9.75 -2.19 -3.86
C TYR A 35 -8.64 -1.99 -2.83
N LYS A 36 -8.63 -0.87 -2.10
CA LYS A 36 -7.68 -0.60 -1.01
C LYS A 36 -7.70 -1.67 0.08
N LEU A 37 -8.89 -2.12 0.49
CA LEU A 37 -9.04 -3.15 1.51
C LEU A 37 -8.58 -4.53 1.01
N ASP A 38 -8.76 -4.81 -0.28
CA ASP A 38 -8.31 -6.07 -0.90
C ASP A 38 -6.78 -6.10 -1.10
N GLN A 39 -6.18 -4.96 -1.48
CA GLN A 39 -4.73 -4.84 -1.69
C GLN A 39 -3.94 -4.66 -0.39
N HIS A 40 -4.54 -4.01 0.61
CA HIS A 40 -3.99 -3.83 1.93
C HIS A 40 -4.99 -4.36 2.96
N PRO A 41 -5.08 -5.70 3.09
CA PRO A 41 -5.86 -6.29 4.17
C PRO A 41 -5.41 -5.63 5.48
N PRO A 42 -6.36 -5.27 6.38
CA PRO A 42 -6.04 -4.60 7.64
C PRO A 42 -4.86 -5.34 8.26
N GLN A 43 -3.77 -4.59 8.45
CA GLN A 43 -2.45 -5.14 8.75
C GLN A 43 -2.61 -6.30 9.72
N GLN A 44 -2.22 -7.49 9.25
CA GLN A 44 -2.17 -8.66 10.12
C GLN A 44 -1.45 -8.23 11.41
N PRO A 45 -1.89 -8.72 12.58
CA PRO A 45 -1.21 -8.42 13.83
C PRO A 45 0.31 -8.64 13.64
N PRO A 46 1.15 -7.84 14.31
CA PRO A 46 2.61 -7.85 14.11
C PRO A 46 3.09 -9.29 14.00
N TYR A 47 3.92 -9.55 12.99
CA TYR A 47 4.38 -10.88 12.59
C TYR A 47 4.64 -11.75 13.83
N LYS A 48 3.83 -12.80 13.99
CA LYS A 48 4.03 -13.79 15.06
C LYS A 48 4.96 -14.86 14.50
N PRO A 49 6.26 -14.87 14.84
CA PRO A 49 7.16 -15.90 14.35
C PRO A 49 6.63 -17.28 14.74
N VAL A 50 6.49 -18.16 13.75
CA VAL A 50 6.17 -19.57 14.00
C VAL A 50 7.39 -20.16 14.72
N ALA A 51 7.17 -20.70 15.93
CA ALA A 51 8.22 -21.33 16.70
C ALA A 51 8.74 -22.57 15.96
N LEU A 52 9.88 -22.42 15.27
CA LEU A 52 10.64 -23.53 14.69
C LEU A 52 11.32 -24.34 15.81
N GLY A 53 10.52 -25.00 16.65
CA GLY A 53 11.00 -25.90 17.72
C GLY A 53 11.89 -25.24 18.76
N GLY A 54 11.60 -23.99 19.17
CA GLY A 54 12.36 -23.28 20.20
C GLY A 54 13.57 -22.48 19.69
N LEU A 55 13.87 -22.50 18.39
CA LEU A 55 14.99 -21.72 17.80
C LEU A 55 14.89 -20.21 18.07
N TRP A 56 13.67 -19.71 18.21
CA TRP A 56 13.36 -18.29 18.44
C TRP A 56 12.82 -18.02 19.86
N GLU A 57 12.92 -18.99 20.76
CA GLU A 57 12.48 -18.83 22.14
C GLU A 57 13.35 -17.78 22.86
N GLY A 58 12.72 -16.72 23.38
CA GLY A 58 13.40 -15.60 24.04
C GLY A 58 13.90 -14.48 23.13
N VAL A 59 13.71 -14.57 21.80
CA VAL A 59 14.09 -13.51 20.86
C VAL A 59 12.85 -12.69 20.48
N THR A 60 12.85 -11.41 20.81
CA THR A 60 11.84 -10.45 20.35
C THR A 60 12.41 -9.68 19.16
N ILE A 61 11.84 -9.89 17.98
CA ILE A 61 12.20 -9.12 16.78
C ILE A 61 11.22 -7.97 16.67
N THR A 62 11.72 -6.74 16.63
CA THR A 62 10.91 -5.54 16.48
C THR A 62 10.82 -5.10 15.02
N ASP A 63 9.86 -4.23 14.71
CA ASP A 63 9.71 -3.68 13.37
C ASP A 63 10.96 -2.88 12.93
N GLU A 64 11.66 -2.25 13.88
CA GLU A 64 12.91 -1.54 13.62
C GLU A 64 14.03 -2.51 13.19
N ASP A 65 14.12 -3.68 13.83
CA ASP A 65 15.09 -4.72 13.48
C ASP A 65 14.86 -5.23 12.04
N ILE A 66 13.59 -5.43 11.68
CA ILE A 66 13.19 -5.84 10.32
C ILE A 66 13.51 -4.74 9.31
N ALA A 67 13.21 -3.47 9.64
CA ALA A 67 13.46 -2.33 8.77
C ALA A 67 14.95 -2.12 8.52
N LYS A 68 15.78 -2.29 9.56
CA LYS A 68 17.24 -2.22 9.47
C LYS A 68 17.78 -3.31 8.55
N VAL A 69 17.42 -4.58 8.75
CA VAL A 69 17.87 -5.68 7.89
C VAL A 69 17.41 -5.50 6.45
N ARG A 70 16.18 -5.03 6.23
CA ARG A 70 15.70 -4.72 4.88
C ARG A 70 16.51 -3.61 4.22
N ARG A 71 16.90 -2.58 4.96
CA ARG A 71 17.77 -1.53 4.45
C ARG A 71 19.16 -2.08 4.13
N GLU A 72 19.72 -2.95 4.95
CA GLU A 72 21.05 -3.53 4.73
C GLU A 72 21.08 -4.53 3.57
N MET A 73 20.03 -5.33 3.37
CA MET A 73 19.95 -6.33 2.31
C MET A 73 19.66 -5.75 0.92
N TRP A 74 18.95 -4.61 0.86
CA TRP A 74 18.52 -3.99 -0.40
C TRP A 74 19.05 -2.56 -0.64
N GLY A 75 19.74 -1.96 0.34
CA GLY A 75 20.24 -0.58 0.26
C GLY A 75 21.54 -0.40 -0.52
N ASP A 76 22.28 -1.48 -0.79
CA ASP A 76 23.53 -1.45 -1.56
C ASP A 76 23.31 -1.50 -3.08
N SER A 77 22.19 -0.99 -3.60
CA SER A 77 22.04 -0.75 -5.05
C SER A 77 22.70 0.56 -5.51
N GLU A 78 23.35 1.30 -4.61
CA GLU A 78 24.04 2.55 -4.92
C GLU A 78 25.54 2.33 -5.20
N SER A 79 25.83 1.55 -6.23
CA SER A 79 27.10 1.64 -6.95
C SER A 79 26.88 1.74 -8.46
N VAL A 80 25.94 2.59 -8.89
CA VAL A 80 25.96 3.14 -10.25
C VAL A 80 27.08 4.17 -10.27
N LYS A 81 28.29 3.73 -10.65
CA LYS A 81 29.36 4.66 -11.04
C LYS A 81 28.83 5.49 -12.20
N ALA A 82 28.67 6.78 -11.96
CA ALA A 82 28.51 7.79 -13.00
C ALA A 82 29.64 7.64 -14.03
N GLY A 83 29.28 7.37 -15.28
CA GLY A 83 30.25 7.08 -16.33
C GLY A 83 29.65 7.10 -17.73
N ALA A 84 29.54 8.31 -18.27
CA ALA A 84 29.38 8.70 -19.68
C ALA A 84 27.96 8.66 -20.33
N PRO A 85 27.57 9.73 -21.05
CA PRO A 85 26.32 9.77 -21.83
C PRO A 85 26.47 8.92 -23.09
N SER A 86 25.60 7.92 -23.24
CA SER A 86 25.43 7.19 -24.49
C SER A 86 24.68 8.08 -25.48
N HIS A 87 25.39 8.53 -26.53
CA HIS A 87 24.80 9.13 -27.71
C HIS A 87 23.86 8.10 -28.37
N PHE A 88 22.57 8.21 -28.11
CA PHE A 88 21.54 7.53 -28.90
C PHE A 88 21.05 8.49 -29.99
N THR A 89 21.79 8.55 -31.09
CA THR A 89 21.28 9.14 -32.32
C THR A 89 20.47 8.07 -33.03
N ALA A 90 19.16 8.13 -32.92
CA ALA A 90 18.27 7.53 -33.90
C ALA A 90 17.00 8.37 -33.97
N LEU A 91 16.78 9.05 -35.10
CA LEU A 91 15.47 9.10 -35.72
C LEU A 91 15.63 9.22 -37.23
N SER A 92 15.12 8.18 -37.88
CA SER A 92 14.85 8.03 -39.29
C SER A 92 13.88 9.09 -39.80
N SER A 93 14.00 9.42 -41.08
CA SER A 93 13.07 10.12 -41.99
C SER A 93 11.63 10.34 -41.52
N CYS A 94 11.17 11.59 -41.66
CA CYS A 94 9.83 11.95 -42.14
C CYS A 94 9.98 13.10 -43.16
N GLU A 95 9.36 12.89 -44.33
CA GLU A 95 9.22 13.73 -45.55
C GLU A 95 10.43 13.99 -46.45
#